data_AF-A0A507C265-F1
#
_entry.id   AF-A0A507C265-F1
#
_cell.length_a   1.000
_cell.length_b   1.000
_cell.length_c   1.000
_cell.angle_alpha   90.00
_cell.angle_beta   90.00
_cell.angle_gamma   90.00
#
_symmetry.space_group_name_H-M   'P 1'
#
loop_
_entity.id
_entity.type
_entity.pdbx_description
1 polymer ?
#
loop_
_entity_poly.entity_id
_entity_poly.type
_entity_poly.pdbx_seq_one_letter_code
_entity_poly.pdbx_strand_id
1 'polypeptide(L)'
;MSTYLQGDGVNDNIRTVRSLPIRKDDEVTIVRGTAKGREGTVIQVYRLKYFLRIEKNTKDKVNVVITNAKMDVDRPPLPSLRGVAAVNGLSP
;
A
#
# COMPACT_ATOMS: atom_id res chain seq x y z
N MET A 1 -2.60 -7.37 -58.85
CA MET A 1 -1.82 -7.32 -57.61
C MET A 1 -1.31 -5.89 -57.44
N SER A 2 -1.86 -5.13 -56.48
CA SER A 2 -1.37 -3.78 -56.18
C SER A 2 -0.46 -3.86 -54.96
N THR A 3 0.85 -3.70 -55.18
CA THR A 3 1.84 -3.52 -54.12
C THR A 3 1.90 -2.04 -53.76
N TYR A 4 1.18 -1.64 -52.71
CA TYR A 4 1.32 -0.35 -52.03
C TYR A 4 2.51 -0.47 -51.06
N LEU A 5 3.69 0.09 -51.33
CA LEU A 5 4.14 1.49 -51.15
C LEU A 5 4.10 2.01 -49.69
N GLN A 6 5.32 2.15 -49.13
CA GLN A 6 5.82 3.25 -48.28
C GLN A 6 5.16 3.59 -46.94
N GLY A 7 6.05 3.77 -45.94
CA GLY A 7 5.74 4.32 -44.62
C GLY A 7 5.10 3.28 -43.71
N ASP A 8 5.42 3.17 -42.42
CA ASP A 8 5.74 4.22 -41.48
C ASP A 8 6.61 3.64 -40.36
N GLY A 9 7.44 4.49 -39.74
CA GLY A 9 8.06 4.17 -38.46
C GLY A 9 6.95 3.78 -37.49
N VAL A 10 6.84 2.48 -37.24
CA VAL A 10 5.92 1.95 -36.23
C VAL A 10 6.51 2.42 -34.91
N ASN A 11 5.97 3.53 -34.38
CA ASN A 11 5.91 3.66 -32.95
C ASN A 11 5.21 2.37 -32.51
N ASP A 12 5.97 1.41 -31.98
CA ASP A 12 5.50 0.14 -31.41
C ASP A 12 4.68 0.42 -30.16
N ASN A 13 3.64 1.23 -30.32
CA ASN A 13 2.51 1.32 -29.43
C ASN A 13 1.82 -0.03 -29.56
N ILE A 14 2.24 -0.99 -28.74
CA ILE A 14 1.54 -2.24 -28.45
C ILE A 14 0.04 -1.92 -28.32
N ARG A 15 -0.75 -2.07 -29.39
CA ARG A 15 -2.16 -1.66 -29.42
C ARG A 15 -3.05 -2.58 -30.22
N THR A 16 -2.76 -3.88 -30.24
CA THR A 16 -3.71 -4.88 -30.73
C THR A 16 -4.69 -5.34 -29.64
N VAL A 17 -4.48 -4.96 -28.37
CA VAL A 17 -5.23 -5.53 -27.23
C VAL A 17 -5.81 -4.42 -26.33
N ARG A 18 -7.09 -4.58 -25.95
CA ARG A 18 -7.85 -3.63 -25.10
C ARG A 18 -7.39 -3.59 -23.63
N SER A 19 -6.85 -4.69 -23.11
CA SER A 19 -6.50 -4.83 -21.69
C SER A 19 -5.39 -5.86 -21.47
N LEU A 20 -4.51 -5.60 -20.50
CA LEU A 20 -3.42 -6.49 -20.08
C LEU A 20 -3.53 -6.82 -18.58
N PRO A 21 -3.05 -7.98 -18.12
CA PRO A 21 -3.04 -8.33 -16.70
C PRO A 21 -1.98 -7.53 -15.94
N ILE A 22 -2.39 -6.84 -14.87
CA ILE A 22 -1.52 -5.97 -14.05
C ILE A 22 -0.45 -6.77 -13.29
N ARG A 23 0.78 -6.23 -13.25
CA ARG A 23 1.97 -6.79 -12.60
C ARG A 23 2.60 -5.79 -11.63
N LYS A 24 3.66 -6.25 -10.96
CA LYS A 24 4.51 -5.36 -10.17
C LYS A 24 5.28 -4.45 -11.12
N ASP A 25 5.60 -3.26 -10.63
CA ASP A 25 6.38 -2.24 -11.34
C ASP A 25 5.64 -1.59 -12.54
N ASP A 26 4.35 -1.88 -12.73
CA ASP A 26 3.50 -1.17 -13.68
C ASP A 26 3.13 0.22 -13.12
N GLU A 27 3.17 1.24 -13.98
CA GLU A 27 2.65 2.58 -13.68
C GLU A 27 1.14 2.64 -13.93
N VAL A 28 0.39 3.09 -12.92
CA VAL A 28 -1.08 3.10 -12.96
C VAL A 28 -1.67 4.40 -12.43
N THR A 29 -2.81 4.79 -13.00
CA THR A 29 -3.62 5.95 -12.57
C THR A 29 -4.97 5.47 -12.03
N ILE A 30 -5.38 5.98 -10.86
CA ILE A 30 -6.64 5.59 -10.22
C ILE A 30 -7.81 6.39 -10.81
N VAL A 31 -8.71 5.70 -11.53
CA VAL A 31 -9.86 6.33 -12.22
C VAL A 31 -11.07 6.58 -11.31
N ARG A 32 -11.24 5.78 -10.26
CA ARG A 32 -12.44 5.78 -9.39
C ARG A 32 -12.12 5.60 -7.91
N GLY A 33 -13.07 5.93 -7.04
CA GLY A 33 -12.96 5.77 -5.58
C GLY A 33 -12.30 6.97 -4.89
N THR A 34 -11.96 6.80 -3.61
CA THR A 34 -11.46 7.87 -2.73
C THR A 34 -10.07 8.40 -3.10
N ALA A 35 -9.27 7.57 -3.78
CA ALA A 35 -7.91 7.92 -4.21
C ALA A 35 -7.84 8.32 -5.70
N LYS A 36 -8.96 8.76 -6.28
CA LYS A 36 -9.06 9.14 -7.71
C LYS A 36 -8.04 10.23 -8.07
N GLY A 37 -7.47 10.13 -9.27
CA GLY A 37 -6.52 11.09 -9.83
C GLY A 37 -5.10 10.96 -9.31
N ARG A 38 -4.84 9.99 -8.41
CA ARG A 38 -3.48 9.65 -7.98
C ARG A 38 -2.85 8.66 -8.95
N GLU A 39 -1.56 8.87 -9.18
CA GLU A 39 -0.70 8.01 -10.00
C GLU A 39 0.35 7.33 -9.13
N GLY A 40 0.80 6.16 -9.54
CA GLY A 40 1.92 5.50 -8.91
C GLY A 40 2.24 4.13 -9.48
N THR A 41 3.37 3.59 -9.05
CA THR A 41 3.85 2.26 -9.39
C THR A 41 3.17 1.20 -8.51
N VAL A 42 2.95 0.00 -9.07
CA VAL A 42 2.43 -1.15 -8.33
C VAL A 42 3.56 -1.84 -7.58
N ILE A 43 3.58 -1.74 -6.25
CA ILE A 43 4.60 -2.43 -5.41
C ILE A 43 4.27 -3.92 -5.28
N GLN A 44 3.00 -4.23 -4.99
CA GLN A 44 2.54 -5.58 -4.66
C GLN A 44 1.16 -5.85 -5.26
N VAL A 45 1.05 -7.02 -5.90
CA VAL A 45 -0.22 -7.57 -6.41
C VAL A 45 -0.71 -8.65 -5.45
N TYR A 46 -1.75 -8.34 -4.68
CA TYR A 46 -2.40 -9.32 -3.80
C TYR A 46 -3.52 -10.02 -4.55
N ARG A 47 -3.20 -11.17 -5.15
CA ARG A 47 -4.17 -11.98 -5.91
C ARG A 47 -5.24 -12.61 -5.02
N LEU A 48 -4.89 -13.04 -3.81
CA LEU A 48 -5.85 -13.63 -2.86
C LEU A 48 -6.99 -12.68 -2.48
N LYS A 49 -6.69 -11.37 -2.39
CA LYS A 49 -7.65 -10.33 -1.97
C LYS A 49 -8.06 -9.40 -3.12
N TYR A 50 -7.63 -9.70 -4.36
CA TYR A 50 -7.83 -8.86 -5.54
C TYR A 50 -7.50 -7.38 -5.31
N PHE A 51 -6.39 -7.11 -4.62
CA PHE A 51 -5.98 -5.76 -4.22
C PHE A 51 -4.58 -5.42 -4.74
N LEU A 52 -4.35 -4.13 -5.02
CA LEU A 52 -3.08 -3.60 -5.50
C LEU A 52 -2.54 -2.58 -4.47
N ARG A 53 -1.29 -2.75 -4.06
CA ARG A 53 -0.59 -1.74 -3.25
C ARG A 53 0.18 -0.81 -4.17
N ILE A 54 -0.16 0.48 -4.11
CA ILE A 54 0.45 1.55 -4.91
C ILE A 54 1.34 2.40 -3.98
N GLU A 55 2.53 2.79 -4.45
CA GLU A 55 3.59 3.40 -3.64
C GLU A 55 3.20 4.69 -2.91
N LYS A 56 2.44 5.57 -3.55
CA LYS A 56 2.08 6.88 -3.00
C LYS A 56 0.66 6.95 -2.42
N ASN A 57 0.01 5.79 -2.23
CA ASN A 57 -1.38 5.72 -1.76
C ASN A 57 -1.50 5.03 -0.40
N THR A 58 -0.76 5.52 0.59
CA THR A 58 -0.88 5.09 1.98
C THR A 58 -1.75 6.07 2.78
N LYS A 59 -2.47 5.53 3.76
CA LYS A 59 -3.07 6.32 4.84
C LYS A 59 -2.20 6.13 6.06
N ASP A 60 -1.79 7.21 6.69
CA ASP A 60 -1.00 7.14 7.91
C ASP A 60 -1.86 6.58 9.05
N LYS A 61 -1.32 5.58 9.74
CA LYS A 61 -1.95 5.03 10.94
C LYS A 61 -1.50 5.86 12.13
N VAL A 62 -2.44 6.47 12.84
CA VAL A 62 -2.13 7.18 14.10
C VAL A 62 -1.83 6.13 15.18
N ASN A 63 -0.56 5.97 15.52
CA ASN A 63 -0.14 5.17 16.68
C ASN A 63 -0.15 6.10 17.90
N VAL A 64 -1.26 6.14 18.63
CA VAL A 64 -1.32 6.91 19.89
C VAL A 64 -0.70 6.05 21.01
N VAL A 65 0.43 6.50 21.53
CA VAL A 65 0.97 6.01 22.81
C VAL A 65 0.50 6.98 23.88
N ILE A 66 -0.35 6.51 24.79
CA ILE A 66 -0.77 7.31 25.95
C ILE A 66 0.40 7.31 26.93
N THR A 67 1.22 8.36 26.90
CA THR A 67 2.38 8.51 27.80
C THR A 67 1.97 8.96 29.20
N ASN A 68 0.91 9.76 29.31
CA ASN A 68 0.39 10.24 30.59
C ASN A 68 -1.13 10.05 30.64
N ALA A 69 -1.58 8.98 31.30
CA ALA A 69 -2.98 8.85 31.67
C ALA A 69 -3.27 9.79 32.86
N LYS A 70 -4.40 10.51 32.84
CA LYS A 70 -4.89 11.16 34.06
C LYS A 70 -5.13 10.08 35.12
N MET A 71 -4.43 10.22 36.23
CA MET A 71 -4.55 9.34 37.40
C MET A 71 -5.63 9.94 38.30
N ASP A 72 -6.85 9.42 38.17
CA ASP A 72 -7.95 9.70 39.10
C ASP A 72 -7.95 8.62 40.19
N VAL A 73 -8.51 8.91 41.38
CA VAL A 73 -8.50 7.99 42.54
C VAL A 73 -9.13 6.63 42.22
N ASP A 74 -10.09 6.59 41.29
CA ASP A 74 -10.80 5.37 40.88
C ASP A 74 -10.07 4.55 39.80
N ARG A 75 -8.94 5.05 39.28
CA ARG A 75 -8.16 4.39 38.23
C ARG A 75 -6.79 3.94 38.78
N PRO A 76 -6.68 2.71 39.32
CA PRO A 76 -5.40 2.21 39.80
C PRO A 76 -4.39 2.14 38.64
N PRO A 77 -3.10 2.41 38.92
CA PRO A 77 -2.08 2.41 37.88
C PRO A 77 -1.99 1.03 37.22
N LEU A 78 -1.90 1.01 35.89
CA LEU A 78 -1.85 -0.23 35.08
C LEU A 78 -0.89 -1.34 35.57
N PRO A 79 0.26 -1.05 36.22
CA PRO A 79 1.13 -2.08 36.81
C PRO A 79 0.45 -2.98 37.85
N SER A 80 -0.60 -2.50 38.54
CA SER A 80 -1.28 -3.29 39.57
C SER A 80 -2.34 -4.25 39.02
N LEU A 81 -2.73 -4.13 37.74
CA LEU A 81 -3.76 -4.96 37.09
C LEU A 81 -3.19 -5.99 36.10
N ARG A 82 -1.91 -5.88 35.74
CA ARG A 82 -1.21 -6.88 34.92
C ARG A 82 0.04 -7.34 35.65
N GLY A 83 -0.05 -8.51 36.28
CA GLY A 83 1.13 -9.32 36.60
C GLY A 83 1.84 -9.70 35.30
N VAL A 84 2.71 -8.83 34.80
CA VAL A 84 3.67 -9.16 33.75
C VAL A 84 5.02 -9.26 34.42
N ALA A 85 5.42 -10.50 34.62
CA ALA A 85 6.75 -10.88 35.02
C ALA A 85 7.78 -10.18 34.12
N ALA A 86 8.49 -9.20 34.68
CA ALA A 86 9.82 -8.85 34.21
C ALA A 86 10.78 -9.95 34.67
N VAL A 87 10.65 -11.14 34.09
CA VAL A 87 11.79 -12.04 33.98
C VAL A 87 12.60 -11.50 32.82
N ASN A 88 13.77 -10.94 33.13
CA ASN A 88 14.99 -11.10 32.36
C ASN A 88 16.12 -10.40 33.12
N GLY A 89 16.66 -11.11 34.11
CA GLY A 89 18.09 -11.04 34.35
C GLY A 89 18.77 -11.98 33.36
N LEU A 90 19.55 -11.45 32.42
CA LEU A 90 20.74 -12.12 31.91
C LEU A 90 21.72 -11.09 31.31
N SER A 91 22.70 -10.72 32.15
CA SER A 91 24.06 -10.22 31.89
C SER A 91 24.30 -8.86 31.17
N PRO A 92 25.42 -8.18 31.53
CA PRO A 92 25.72 -6.77 31.18
C PRO A 92 26.05 -6.53 29.71
#